data_AF-A0A0A0JSI2-F1
#
_entry.id   AF-A0A0A0JSI2-F1
#
_cell.length_a   1.000
_cell.length_b   1.000
_cell.length_c   1.000
_cell.angle_alpha   90.00
_cell.angle_beta   90.00
_cell.angle_gamma   90.00
#
_symmetry.space_group_name_H-M   'P 1'
#
loop_
_entity.id
_entity.type
_entity.pdbx_description
1 polymer ?
#
loop_
_entity_poly.entity_id
_entity_poly.type
_entity_poly.pdbx_seq_one_letter_code
_entity_poly.pdbx_strand_id
1 'polypeptide(L)'
;MTYAVQLLPGGPADWSAWQADLTVRIRRLGKDEDVVIDVPGLARPHLTRKARLFGLIPAQYTDTSPWVRVRRDEDHAVAELVGSESFGGDFLLSADEERRLDELGWRRPGSDLIVDRIWTRWFPDDVTHAAYLPKAEAGAAADLVTRTVRDVLGAAKS
;
A
#
# COMPACT_ATOMS: atom_id res chain seq x y z
N MET A 1 15.30 -7.70 -4.21
CA MET A 1 15.81 -6.29 -4.24
C MET A 1 14.60 -5.38 -4.13
N THR A 2 14.66 -4.35 -3.28
CA THR A 2 13.55 -3.42 -3.05
C THR A 2 13.75 -2.15 -3.87
N TYR A 3 12.74 -1.80 -4.66
CA TYR A 3 12.70 -0.56 -5.41
C TYR A 3 11.83 0.45 -4.67
N ALA A 4 12.46 1.37 -3.95
CA ALA A 4 11.74 2.49 -3.35
C ALA A 4 11.41 3.56 -4.42
N VAL A 5 10.14 3.92 -4.51
CA VAL A 5 9.63 5.03 -5.33
C VAL A 5 9.09 6.07 -4.37
N GLN A 6 9.87 7.14 -4.19
CA GLN A 6 9.42 8.28 -3.42
C GLN A 6 8.60 9.20 -4.31
N LEU A 7 7.34 9.44 -3.96
CA LEU A 7 6.54 10.46 -4.62
C LEU A 7 7.07 11.86 -4.24
N LEU A 8 7.02 12.81 -5.16
CA LEU A 8 7.24 14.22 -4.81
C LEU A 8 6.04 14.73 -3.98
N PRO A 9 6.24 15.74 -3.11
CA PRO A 9 5.11 16.48 -2.55
C PRO A 9 4.22 17.01 -3.69
N GLY A 10 2.93 16.65 -3.71
CA GLY A 10 2.01 16.97 -4.81
C GLY A 10 1.89 15.90 -5.90
N GLY A 11 2.68 14.83 -5.81
CA GLY A 11 2.69 13.73 -6.77
C GLY A 11 3.43 14.06 -8.08
N PRO A 12 3.44 13.13 -9.05
CA PRO A 12 4.01 13.35 -10.37
C PRO A 12 3.19 14.38 -11.17
N ALA A 13 3.88 15.16 -12.00
CA ALA A 13 3.25 16.09 -12.94
C ALA A 13 2.35 15.38 -13.97
N ASP A 14 2.70 14.14 -14.34
CA ASP A 14 1.92 13.28 -15.22
C ASP A 14 1.67 11.92 -14.56
N TRP A 15 0.46 11.77 -14.03
CA TRP A 15 0.01 10.53 -13.40
C TRP A 15 -0.10 9.36 -14.39
N SER A 16 -0.39 9.62 -15.67
CA SER A 16 -0.51 8.56 -16.68
C SER A 16 0.88 7.99 -17.03
N ALA A 17 1.87 8.86 -17.21
CA ALA A 17 3.25 8.45 -17.43
C ALA A 17 3.80 7.68 -16.21
N TRP A 18 3.49 8.16 -14.99
CA TRP A 18 3.89 7.48 -13.76
C TRP A 18 3.28 6.08 -13.63
N GLN A 19 1.98 5.93 -13.90
CA GLN A 19 1.29 4.63 -13.89
C GLN A 19 1.88 3.67 -14.94
N ALA A 20 2.24 4.18 -16.13
CA ALA A 20 2.86 3.38 -17.17
C ALA A 20 4.25 2.88 -16.75
N ASP A 21 5.08 3.72 -16.11
CA ASP A 21 6.37 3.31 -15.56
C ASP A 21 6.21 2.27 -14.45
N LEU A 22 5.28 2.50 -13.51
CA LEU A 22 4.97 1.55 -12.45
C LEU A 22 4.51 0.19 -13.00
N THR A 23 3.68 0.19 -14.05
CA THR A 23 3.26 -1.03 -14.74
C THR A 23 4.46 -1.83 -15.25
N VAL A 24 5.44 -1.15 -15.85
CA VAL A 24 6.67 -1.80 -16.36
C VAL A 24 7.49 -2.37 -15.22
N ARG A 25 7.60 -1.65 -14.08
CA ARG A 25 8.33 -2.12 -12.90
C ARG A 25 7.70 -3.35 -12.27
N ILE A 26 6.39 -3.32 -12.01
CA ILE A 26 5.65 -4.44 -11.41
C ILE A 26 5.82 -5.69 -12.28
N ARG A 27 5.67 -5.56 -13.61
CA ARG A 27 5.83 -6.68 -14.54
C ARG A 27 7.25 -7.26 -14.57
N ARG A 28 8.25 -6.50 -14.15
CA ARG A 28 9.67 -6.91 -14.14
C ARG A 28 10.16 -7.43 -12.80
N LEU A 29 9.31 -7.45 -11.76
CA LEU A 29 9.71 -7.94 -10.45
C LEU A 29 10.23 -9.39 -10.54
N GLY A 30 11.48 -9.55 -10.10
CA GLY A 30 12.07 -10.85 -9.83
C GLY A 30 11.39 -11.54 -8.66
N LYS A 31 11.71 -12.83 -8.48
CA LYS A 31 11.32 -13.57 -7.28
C LYS A 31 11.92 -12.84 -6.07
N ASP A 32 11.12 -12.62 -5.03
CA ASP A 32 11.52 -11.89 -3.81
C ASP A 32 11.91 -10.41 -4.05
N GLU A 33 11.39 -9.80 -5.12
CA GLU A 33 11.47 -8.35 -5.34
C GLU A 33 10.16 -7.65 -5.03
N ASP A 34 10.27 -6.41 -4.58
CA ASP A 34 9.15 -5.52 -4.33
C ASP A 34 9.42 -4.10 -4.81
N VAL A 35 8.35 -3.38 -5.08
CA VAL A 35 8.33 -1.93 -5.27
C VAL A 35 7.55 -1.33 -4.13
N VAL A 36 8.12 -0.33 -3.46
CA VAL A 36 7.50 0.37 -2.33
C VAL A 36 7.30 1.82 -2.74
N ILE A 37 6.08 2.32 -2.61
CA ILE A 37 5.68 3.68 -2.94
C ILE A 37 5.39 4.40 -1.63
N ASP A 38 6.28 5.30 -1.24
CA ASP A 38 6.10 6.17 -0.10
C ASP A 38 5.34 7.44 -0.51
N VAL A 39 4.42 7.90 0.35
CA VAL A 39 3.69 9.15 0.15
C VAL A 39 4.18 10.21 1.15
N PRO A 40 5.32 10.87 0.88
CA PRO A 40 5.88 11.88 1.77
C PRO A 40 4.99 13.12 1.83
N GLY A 41 5.06 13.85 2.95
CA GLY A 41 4.23 15.03 3.21
C GLY A 41 2.91 14.74 3.91
N LEU A 42 2.54 13.47 4.07
CA LEU A 42 1.39 13.00 4.85
C LEU A 42 1.87 12.23 6.07
N ALA A 43 2.56 12.91 6.97
CA ALA A 43 2.94 12.34 8.25
C ALA A 43 1.70 12.23 9.14
N ARG A 44 1.36 11.01 9.58
CA ARG A 44 0.21 10.77 10.47
C ARG A 44 0.67 10.09 11.76
N PRO A 45 0.01 10.38 12.90
CA PRO A 45 0.31 9.72 14.16
C PRO A 45 0.08 8.21 14.02
N HIS A 46 1.12 7.45 14.32
CA HIS A 46 1.10 5.99 14.32
C HIS A 46 1.41 5.50 15.73
N LEU A 47 0.48 4.74 16.30
CA LEU A 47 0.61 4.23 17.66
C LEU A 47 1.75 3.20 17.71
N THR A 48 2.91 3.52 18.29
CA THR A 48 4.02 2.57 18.45
C THR A 48 3.93 1.72 19.71
N ARG A 49 3.12 2.16 20.68
CA ARG A 49 2.94 1.45 21.96
C ARG A 49 1.58 1.75 22.56
N LYS A 50 0.79 0.70 22.81
CA LYS A 50 -0.44 0.79 23.62
C LYS A 50 -0.14 1.22 25.06
N ALA A 51 -1.07 1.94 25.68
CA ALA A 51 -0.96 2.31 27.09
C ALA A 51 -0.82 1.05 27.99
N ARG A 52 -0.03 1.14 29.07
CA ARG A 52 0.21 0.03 30.01
C ARG A 52 0.02 0.49 31.46
N LEU A 53 -0.04 -0.47 32.39
CA LEU A 53 -0.29 -0.21 33.82
C LEU A 53 -1.54 0.65 34.07
N PHE A 54 -2.71 0.21 33.58
CA PHE A 54 -3.98 0.94 33.75
C PHE A 54 -3.93 2.43 33.35
N GLY A 55 -3.10 2.78 32.35
CA GLY A 55 -2.95 4.16 31.87
C GLY A 55 -1.84 4.97 32.52
N LEU A 56 -1.07 4.41 33.45
CA LEU A 56 0.09 5.07 34.05
C LEU A 56 1.25 5.25 33.05
N ILE A 57 1.37 4.33 32.08
CA ILE A 57 2.30 4.49 30.97
C ILE A 57 1.47 4.91 29.75
N PRO A 58 1.62 6.15 29.27
CA PRO A 58 0.82 6.64 28.14
C PRO A 58 1.17 5.89 26.86
N ALA A 59 0.19 5.87 25.95
CA ALA A 59 0.40 5.44 24.59
C ALA A 59 1.48 6.29 23.92
N GLN A 60 2.32 5.66 23.09
CA GLN A 60 3.34 6.36 22.33
C GLN A 60 2.93 6.38 20.87
N TYR A 61 3.05 7.56 20.26
CA TYR A 61 2.80 7.76 18.84
C TYR A 61 4.08 8.26 18.17
N THR A 62 4.29 7.89 16.91
CA THR A 62 5.36 8.37 16.05
C THR A 62 4.74 8.76 14.72
N ASP A 63 5.17 9.85 14.12
CA ASP A 63 4.64 10.22 12.82
C ASP A 63 5.27 9.35 11.74
N THR A 64 4.43 8.69 10.93
CA THR A 64 4.86 7.87 9.79
C THR A 64 4.08 8.25 8.54
N SER A 65 4.70 8.07 7.38
CA SER A 65 4.04 8.26 6.09
C SER A 65 3.39 6.95 5.63
N PRO A 66 2.19 7.01 5.04
CA PRO A 66 1.58 5.83 4.44
C PRO A 66 2.41 5.38 3.23
N TRP A 67 2.40 4.08 2.99
CA TRP A 67 3.08 3.48 1.86
C TRP A 67 2.27 2.34 1.26
N VAL A 68 2.51 2.10 -0.02
CA VAL A 68 1.94 0.98 -0.77
C VAL A 68 3.10 0.12 -1.29
N ARG A 69 3.06 -1.18 -1.06
CA ARG A 69 4.02 -2.13 -1.60
C ARG A 69 3.36 -3.00 -2.64
N VAL A 70 4.08 -3.30 -3.71
CA VAL A 70 3.73 -4.41 -4.61
C VAL A 70 4.91 -5.36 -4.66
N ARG A 71 4.70 -6.58 -4.18
CA ARG A 71 5.71 -7.64 -4.18
C ARG A 71 5.31 -8.75 -5.12
N ARG A 72 6.29 -9.44 -5.69
CA ARG A 72 6.03 -10.71 -6.37
C ARG A 72 5.91 -11.83 -5.33
N ASP A 73 4.86 -12.63 -5.44
CA ASP A 73 4.64 -13.84 -4.68
C ASP A 73 4.33 -14.99 -5.63
N GLU A 74 5.35 -15.82 -5.90
CA GLU A 74 5.33 -16.84 -6.95
C GLU A 74 4.91 -16.25 -8.32
N ASP A 75 3.67 -16.52 -8.73
CA ASP A 75 3.08 -16.08 -10.00
C ASP A 75 2.10 -14.89 -9.83
N HIS A 76 1.95 -14.39 -8.60
CA HIS A 76 1.12 -13.23 -8.28
C HIS A 76 1.95 -11.97 -8.04
N ALA A 77 1.36 -10.82 -8.32
CA ALA A 77 1.69 -9.57 -7.65
C ALA A 77 0.74 -9.38 -6.46
N VAL A 78 1.30 -9.15 -5.28
CA VAL A 78 0.57 -8.84 -4.05
C VAL A 78 0.79 -7.38 -3.75
N ALA A 79 -0.28 -6.59 -3.91
CA ALA A 79 -0.34 -5.22 -3.44
C ALA A 79 -0.73 -5.20 -1.97
N GLU A 80 -0.04 -4.37 -1.19
CA GLU A 80 -0.19 -4.24 0.25
C GLU A 80 -0.20 -2.74 0.58
N LEU A 81 -1.25 -2.28 1.22
CA LEU A 81 -1.37 -0.93 1.73
C LEU A 81 -1.32 -0.98 3.26
N VAL A 82 -0.31 -0.33 3.83
CA VAL A 82 -0.19 -0.21 5.28
C VAL A 82 -0.94 1.02 5.75
N GLY A 83 -1.94 0.77 6.60
CA GLY A 83 -2.83 1.83 7.05
C GLY A 83 -3.96 1.41 7.99
N SER A 84 -3.82 0.34 8.76
CA SER A 84 -4.82 0.11 9.82
C SER A 84 -4.15 -0.35 11.10
N GLU A 85 -3.43 -1.48 11.16
CA GLU A 85 -3.11 -1.99 12.50
C GLU A 85 -1.90 -2.99 12.60
N SER A 86 -0.86 -2.93 11.74
CA SER A 86 0.54 -3.40 11.99
C SER A 86 1.44 -3.12 10.76
N PHE A 87 2.77 -2.91 10.77
CA PHE A 87 3.89 -2.99 11.73
C PHE A 87 4.07 -1.72 12.59
N GLY A 88 4.04 -1.85 13.92
CA GLY A 88 4.34 -0.77 14.89
C GLY A 88 3.13 -0.28 15.68
N GLY A 89 1.95 -0.23 15.04
CA GLY A 89 0.60 -0.15 15.63
C GLY A 89 -0.38 0.67 14.79
N ASP A 90 -1.41 1.24 15.42
CA ASP A 90 -2.62 1.72 14.73
C ASP A 90 -2.32 2.97 13.88
N PHE A 91 -2.49 2.83 12.56
CA PHE A 91 -2.50 3.94 11.60
C PHE A 91 -3.95 4.16 11.21
N LEU A 92 -4.55 5.29 11.59
CA LEU A 92 -5.97 5.51 11.38
C LEU A 92 -6.20 6.10 9.98
N LEU A 93 -6.51 5.24 9.01
CA LEU A 93 -7.32 5.67 7.88
C LEU A 93 -8.69 6.11 8.44
N SER A 94 -9.20 7.23 7.92
CA SER A 94 -10.55 7.66 8.22
C SER A 94 -11.57 6.68 7.61
N ALA A 95 -12.78 6.62 8.16
CA ALA A 95 -13.85 5.78 7.62
C ALA A 95 -14.17 6.10 6.14
N ASP A 96 -13.97 7.35 5.70
CA ASP A 96 -14.11 7.73 4.29
C ASP A 96 -12.99 7.14 3.42
N GLU A 97 -11.75 7.13 3.90
CA GLU A 97 -10.62 6.51 3.21
C GLU A 97 -10.79 5.00 3.13
N GLU A 98 -11.16 4.34 4.22
CA GLU A 98 -11.44 2.89 4.23
C GLU A 98 -12.55 2.51 3.24
N ARG A 99 -13.65 3.29 3.21
CA ARG A 99 -14.72 3.09 2.23
C ARG A 99 -14.22 3.24 0.79
N ARG A 100 -13.38 4.23 0.50
CA ARG A 100 -12.80 4.41 -0.84
C ARG A 100 -11.86 3.27 -1.21
N LEU A 101 -11.13 2.70 -0.25
CA LEU A 101 -10.28 1.53 -0.50
C LEU A 101 -11.12 0.29 -0.85
N ASP A 102 -12.23 0.07 -0.15
CA ASP A 102 -13.19 -0.99 -0.51
C ASP A 102 -13.71 -0.79 -1.95
N GLU A 103 -14.09 0.44 -2.31
CA GLU A 103 -14.60 0.79 -3.65
C GLU A 103 -13.54 0.60 -4.75
N LEU A 104 -12.25 0.75 -4.41
CA LEU A 104 -11.13 0.46 -5.30
C LEU A 104 -10.85 -1.05 -5.44
N GLY A 105 -11.48 -1.88 -4.60
CA GLY A 105 -11.32 -3.32 -4.61
C GLY A 105 -10.19 -3.84 -3.72
N TRP A 106 -9.67 -3.04 -2.78
CA TRP A 106 -8.77 -3.56 -1.75
C TRP A 106 -9.51 -4.55 -0.85
N ARG A 107 -8.84 -5.63 -0.45
CA ARG A 107 -9.34 -6.52 0.57
C ARG A 107 -9.02 -5.95 1.95
N ARG A 108 -10.05 -5.88 2.79
CA ARG A 108 -9.91 -5.48 4.20
C ARG A 108 -8.91 -6.38 4.96
N PRO A 109 -8.18 -5.82 5.93
CA PRO A 109 -7.40 -6.59 6.89
C PRO A 109 -8.22 -7.70 7.56
N GLY A 110 -7.58 -8.83 7.84
CA GLY A 110 -8.19 -9.91 8.64
C GLY A 110 -8.40 -9.50 10.10
N SER A 111 -9.28 -10.22 10.80
CA SER A 111 -9.57 -9.98 12.23
C SER A 111 -8.55 -10.60 13.19
N ASP A 112 -7.60 -11.39 12.70
CA ASP A 112 -6.69 -12.18 13.52
C ASP A 112 -5.51 -11.36 14.03
N LEU A 113 -5.24 -11.45 15.34
CA LEU A 113 -4.18 -10.71 16.04
C LEU A 113 -2.75 -11.07 15.62
N ILE A 114 -2.58 -12.14 14.85
CA ILE A 114 -1.29 -12.71 14.44
C ILE A 114 -0.99 -12.42 12.96
N VAL A 115 -2.02 -12.12 12.16
CA VAL A 115 -1.89 -11.85 10.74
C VAL A 115 -1.88 -10.34 10.56
N ASP A 116 -0.91 -9.85 9.79
CA ASP A 116 -0.71 -8.43 9.60
C ASP A 116 -1.99 -7.74 9.15
N ARG A 117 -2.38 -6.68 9.86
CA ARG A 117 -3.63 -5.94 9.63
C ARG A 117 -3.43 -4.93 8.50
N ILE A 118 -3.13 -5.49 7.33
CA ILE A 118 -2.73 -4.81 6.09
C ILE A 118 -3.85 -5.01 5.06
N TRP A 119 -4.16 -3.95 4.32
CA TRP A 119 -5.06 -4.03 3.18
C TRP A 119 -4.33 -4.70 2.03
N THR A 120 -4.91 -5.72 1.40
CA THR A 120 -4.20 -6.50 0.37
C THR A 120 -5.01 -6.67 -0.90
N ARG A 121 -4.31 -6.89 -2.02
CA ARG A 121 -4.91 -7.28 -3.29
C ARG A 121 -3.96 -8.13 -4.10
N TRP A 122 -4.46 -9.19 -4.72
CA TRP A 122 -3.68 -10.09 -5.57
C TRP A 122 -4.00 -9.84 -7.04
N PHE A 123 -3.00 -10.04 -7.90
CA PHE A 123 -3.10 -9.99 -9.35
C PHE A 123 -2.25 -11.11 -9.97
N PRO A 124 -2.76 -11.91 -10.91
CA PRO A 124 -4.19 -12.05 -11.24
C PRO A 124 -4.99 -12.61 -10.06
N ASP A 125 -6.33 -12.54 -10.15
CA ASP A 125 -7.22 -13.21 -9.19
C ASP A 125 -7.14 -14.73 -9.27
N ASP A 126 -6.97 -15.25 -10.48
CA ASP A 126 -6.81 -16.67 -10.77
C ASP A 126 -5.51 -16.89 -11.55
N VAL A 127 -4.62 -17.72 -11.00
CA VAL A 127 -3.38 -18.09 -11.69
C VAL A 127 -3.69 -19.16 -12.72
N THR A 128 -3.51 -18.79 -13.97
CA THR A 128 -3.27 -19.78 -15.04
C THR A 128 -1.79 -20.12 -15.05
N HIS A 129 -1.41 -21.36 -15.41
CA HIS A 129 -0.02 -21.89 -15.41
C HIS A 129 0.94 -21.18 -16.41
N ALA A 130 0.93 -19.86 -16.47
CA ALA A 130 1.69 -19.03 -17.39
C ALA A 130 2.83 -18.28 -16.67
N ALA A 131 3.71 -17.66 -17.45
CA ALA A 131 4.78 -16.80 -16.96
C ALA A 131 4.25 -15.67 -16.05
N TYR A 132 5.11 -15.20 -15.14
CA TYR A 132 4.81 -14.12 -14.19
C TYR A 132 4.12 -12.92 -14.84
N LEU A 133 2.91 -12.66 -14.32
CA LEU A 133 2.05 -11.49 -14.50
C LEU A 133 1.89 -10.95 -15.95
N PRO A 134 0.72 -11.18 -16.57
CA PRO A 134 0.35 -10.55 -17.84
C PRO A 134 0.39 -9.02 -17.76
N LYS A 135 0.61 -8.35 -18.91
CA LYS A 135 0.65 -6.87 -18.98
C LYS A 135 -0.63 -6.21 -18.46
N ALA A 136 -1.79 -6.81 -18.74
CA ALA A 136 -3.08 -6.30 -18.27
C ALA A 136 -3.16 -6.28 -16.73
N GLU A 137 -2.74 -7.38 -16.09
CA GLU A 137 -2.73 -7.53 -14.64
C GLU A 137 -1.72 -6.59 -13.97
N ALA A 138 -0.53 -6.45 -14.54
CA ALA A 138 0.44 -5.45 -14.08
C ALA A 138 -0.11 -4.02 -14.19
N GLY A 139 -0.88 -3.74 -15.25
CA GLY A 139 -1.56 -2.46 -15.44
C GLY A 139 -2.68 -2.22 -14.42
N ALA A 140 -3.45 -3.26 -14.09
CA ALA A 140 -4.49 -3.19 -13.06
C ALA A 140 -3.90 -2.98 -11.66
N ALA A 141 -2.80 -3.66 -11.33
CA ALA A 141 -2.06 -3.43 -10.10
C ALA A 141 -1.53 -1.98 -10.03
N ALA A 142 -0.92 -1.48 -11.11
CA ALA A 142 -0.44 -0.10 -11.16
C ALA A 142 -1.58 0.92 -11.06
N ASP A 143 -2.74 0.68 -11.68
CA ASP A 143 -3.93 1.52 -11.57
C ASP A 143 -4.44 1.60 -10.13
N LEU A 144 -4.55 0.45 -9.46
CA LEU A 144 -4.96 0.37 -8.06
C LEU A 144 -4.05 1.23 -7.18
N VAL A 145 -2.72 1.06 -7.31
CA VAL A 145 -1.73 1.83 -6.55
C VAL A 145 -1.87 3.33 -6.87
N THR A 146 -1.97 3.68 -8.16
CA THR A 146 -2.10 5.08 -8.62
C THR A 146 -3.31 5.76 -8.02
N ARG A 147 -4.49 5.14 -8.12
CA ARG A 147 -5.74 5.69 -7.56
C ARG A 147 -5.69 5.75 -6.04
N THR A 148 -5.07 4.78 -5.38
CA THR A 148 -4.88 4.79 -3.92
C THR A 148 -4.06 5.99 -3.47
N VAL A 149 -2.87 6.21 -4.05
CA VAL A 149 -2.01 7.32 -3.64
C VAL A 149 -2.57 8.69 -4.03
N ARG A 150 -3.20 8.79 -5.22
CA ARG A 150 -3.73 10.05 -5.74
C ARG A 150 -5.06 10.46 -5.09
N ASP A 151 -6.02 9.53 -5.06
CA ASP A 151 -7.44 9.84 -4.80
C ASP A 151 -7.86 9.56 -3.34
N VAL A 152 -7.14 8.66 -2.65
CA VAL A 152 -7.41 8.31 -1.24
C VAL A 152 -6.43 9.01 -0.31
N LEU A 153 -5.13 8.74 -0.47
CA LEU A 153 -4.11 9.31 0.42
C LEU A 153 -3.90 10.80 0.15
N GLY A 154 -4.23 11.29 -1.04
CA GLY A 154 -4.28 12.72 -1.35
C GLY A 154 -2.95 13.29 -1.81
N ALA A 155 -2.07 12.47 -2.40
CA ALA A 155 -0.80 12.94 -2.96
C ALA A 155 -0.96 14.10 -3.96
N ALA A 156 -2.12 14.22 -4.63
CA ALA A 156 -2.40 15.31 -5.58
C ALA A 156 -2.96 16.60 -4.95
N LYS A 157 -3.19 16.64 -3.63
CA LYS A 157 -3.62 17.85 -2.92
C LYS A 157 -2.37 18.56 -2.40
N SER A 158 -1.82 19.49 -3.16
CA SER A 158 -0.77 20.42 -2.73
C SER A 158 -1.11 21.83 -3.16
#